data_AF-A0A956TSR1-F1
#
_entry.id   AF-A0A956TSR1-F1
#
_cell.length_a   1.000
_cell.length_b   1.000
_cell.length_c   1.000
_cell.angle_alpha   90.00
_cell.angle_beta   90.00
_cell.angle_gamma   90.00
#
_symmetry.space_group_name_H-M   'P 1'
#
loop_
_entity.id
_entity.type
_entity.pdbx_description
1 polymer ?
#
loop_
_entity_poly.entity_id
_entity_poly.type
_entity_poly.pdbx_seq_one_letter_code
_entity_poly.pdbx_strand_id
1 'polypeptide(L)'
;MSLSHLETRELLAGLNELIQAGDLERIRLYLAGLSEEERSVVSATAVMWFRRLVRSRLADLDELSGEARKSKCALLATLATASPDQIKSLSFEYAFLDPADLDFLADLRPPCFALLGEVLLGQSPRWWSEVRYLVLAKACSKPAGSAYLRAFIENVDPADLKAVLLAEPDLLEEDIWRLFLDPGDPRFKLPRGWVPVIVELCREGLMARQRLLMACLTALALPITCLQASFYVRLHDGLEPSSRERRDGLVSYAGLAGCACPAAVSFAIKNLDLIDRQEAVAGEVLLQSLESVAVPLPATPVKTASRLLERLSRRDAGLASRAAAIRRSLC
;
A
#
# COMPACT_ATOMS: atom_id res chain seq x y z
N MET A 1 -15.33 1.08 40.25
CA MET A 1 -16.12 0.78 41.48
C MET A 1 -17.11 -0.25 41.02
N SER A 2 -17.14 -1.46 41.58
CA SER A 2 -17.95 -2.54 40.98
C SER A 2 -19.41 -2.12 40.86
N LEU A 3 -19.94 -2.09 39.64
CA LEU A 3 -21.35 -1.86 39.36
C LEU A 3 -22.22 -2.89 40.09
N SER A 4 -23.38 -2.47 40.55
CA SER A 4 -24.36 -3.37 41.14
C SER A 4 -24.99 -4.27 40.06
N HIS A 5 -25.54 -5.39 40.49
CA HIS A 5 -26.24 -6.32 39.61
C HIS A 5 -27.52 -5.71 39.00
N LEU A 6 -28.16 -4.75 39.68
CA LEU A 6 -29.32 -4.04 39.15
C LEU A 6 -28.91 -3.09 38.01
N GLU A 7 -27.88 -2.27 38.23
CA GLU A 7 -27.33 -1.35 37.21
C GLU A 7 -26.85 -2.12 35.97
N THR A 8 -26.18 -3.25 36.17
CA THR A 8 -25.75 -4.14 35.07
C THR A 8 -26.94 -4.59 34.22
N ARG A 9 -28.05 -5.00 34.84
CA ARG A 9 -29.25 -5.44 34.12
C ARG A 9 -29.90 -4.31 33.34
N GLU A 10 -29.96 -3.12 33.92
CA GLU A 10 -30.53 -1.93 33.28
C GLU A 10 -29.72 -1.52 32.05
N LEU A 11 -28.38 -1.53 32.15
CA LEU A 11 -27.49 -1.24 31.01
C LEU A 11 -27.69 -2.23 29.85
N LEU A 12 -27.81 -3.52 30.18
CA LEU A 12 -28.03 -4.56 29.17
C LEU A 12 -29.42 -4.45 28.54
N ALA A 13 -30.45 -4.17 29.34
CA ALA A 13 -31.82 -3.97 28.86
C ALA A 13 -31.91 -2.75 27.94
N GLY A 14 -31.33 -1.62 28.35
CA GLY A 14 -31.29 -0.40 27.56
C GLY A 14 -30.62 -0.59 26.21
N LEU A 15 -29.44 -1.22 26.17
CA LEU A 15 -28.77 -1.51 24.90
C LEU A 15 -29.62 -2.41 23.97
N ASN A 16 -30.23 -3.47 24.52
CA ASN A 16 -31.08 -4.39 23.76
C ASN A 16 -32.29 -3.67 23.14
N GLU A 17 -32.97 -2.83 23.92
CA GLU A 17 -34.13 -2.07 23.47
C GLU A 17 -33.75 -1.12 22.34
N LEU A 18 -32.65 -0.38 22.50
CA LEU A 18 -32.18 0.58 21.50
C LEU A 18 -31.77 -0.10 20.19
N ILE A 19 -31.05 -1.22 20.25
CA ILE A 19 -30.70 -1.98 19.04
C ILE A 19 -31.95 -2.53 18.36
N GLN A 20 -32.94 -3.03 19.11
CA GLN A 20 -34.20 -3.53 18.54
C GLN A 20 -35.04 -2.43 17.91
N ALA A 21 -35.05 -1.24 18.49
CA ALA A 21 -35.74 -0.08 17.93
C ALA A 21 -35.08 0.43 16.64
N GLY A 22 -33.77 0.17 16.45
CA GLY A 22 -33.01 0.66 15.30
C GLY A 22 -32.82 2.19 15.34
N ASP A 23 -32.82 2.79 16.53
CA ASP A 23 -32.68 4.23 16.75
C ASP A 23 -31.21 4.61 16.93
N LEU A 24 -30.57 5.04 15.85
CA LEU A 24 -29.14 5.37 15.81
C LEU A 24 -28.77 6.54 16.72
N GLU A 25 -29.61 7.58 16.75
CA GLU A 25 -29.34 8.77 17.55
C GLU A 25 -29.40 8.45 19.04
N ARG A 26 -30.41 7.69 19.46
CA ARG A 26 -30.48 7.24 20.86
C ARG A 26 -29.33 6.31 21.22
N ILE A 27 -28.87 5.45 20.31
CA ILE A 27 -27.67 4.63 20.55
C ILE A 27 -26.42 5.48 20.76
N ARG A 28 -26.20 6.51 19.93
CA ARG A 28 -25.04 7.40 20.06
C ARG A 28 -25.06 8.11 21.41
N LEU A 29 -26.20 8.69 21.78
CA LEU A 29 -26.39 9.36 23.07
C LEU A 29 -26.18 8.40 24.24
N TYR A 30 -26.75 7.20 24.15
CA TYR A 30 -26.61 6.18 25.18
C TYR A 30 -25.14 5.80 25.40
N LEU A 31 -24.42 5.46 24.33
CA LEU A 31 -23.02 5.03 24.39
C LEU A 31 -22.06 6.14 24.81
N ALA A 32 -22.33 7.39 24.41
CA ALA A 32 -21.57 8.56 24.82
C ALA A 32 -21.72 8.85 26.33
N GLY A 33 -22.88 8.54 26.91
CA GLY A 33 -23.15 8.71 28.33
C GLY A 33 -22.51 7.64 29.23
N LEU A 34 -22.08 6.51 28.67
CA LEU A 34 -21.45 5.43 29.42
C LEU A 34 -19.99 5.76 29.77
N SER A 35 -19.56 5.36 30.95
CA SER A 35 -18.15 5.24 31.31
C SER A 35 -17.49 4.04 30.61
N GLU A 36 -16.17 3.95 30.67
CA GLU A 36 -15.44 2.80 30.11
C GLU A 36 -15.80 1.48 30.83
N GLU A 37 -16.01 1.52 32.15
CA GLU A 37 -16.45 0.36 32.95
C GLU A 37 -17.82 -0.14 32.48
N GLU A 38 -18.78 0.78 32.26
CA GLU A 38 -20.12 0.44 31.77
C GLU A 38 -20.11 -0.04 30.31
N ARG A 39 -19.28 0.55 29.45
CA ARG A 39 -19.10 0.07 28.06
C ARG A 39 -18.57 -1.37 28.04
N SER A 40 -17.62 -1.69 28.91
CA SER A 40 -17.08 -3.04 29.04
C SER A 40 -18.18 -4.06 29.40
N VAL A 41 -19.09 -3.70 30.32
CA VAL A 41 -20.23 -4.54 30.71
C VAL A 41 -21.14 -4.89 29.53
N VAL A 42 -21.44 -3.93 28.66
CA VAL A 42 -22.37 -4.15 27.54
C VAL A 42 -21.70 -4.73 26.28
N SER A 43 -20.36 -4.81 26.25
CA SER A 43 -19.57 -5.23 25.09
C SER A 43 -19.95 -6.60 24.52
N ALA A 44 -20.12 -7.61 25.38
CA ALA A 44 -20.47 -8.96 24.97
C ALA A 44 -21.85 -9.01 24.29
N THR A 45 -22.79 -8.21 24.78
CA THR A 45 -24.14 -8.08 24.21
C THR A 45 -24.07 -7.38 22.85
N ALA A 46 -23.35 -6.27 22.73
CA ALA A 46 -23.16 -5.59 21.46
C ALA A 46 -22.57 -6.53 20.38
N VAL A 47 -21.50 -7.26 20.73
CA VAL A 47 -20.85 -8.24 19.85
C VAL A 47 -21.80 -9.36 19.43
N MET A 48 -22.61 -9.88 20.36
CA MET A 48 -23.62 -10.91 20.08
C MET A 48 -24.63 -10.40 19.04
N TRP A 49 -25.13 -9.18 19.22
CA TRP A 49 -26.04 -8.52 18.29
C TRP A 49 -25.43 -8.36 16.90
N PHE A 50 -24.20 -7.86 16.84
CA PHE A 50 -23.51 -7.68 15.57
C PHE A 50 -23.33 -9.00 14.82
N ARG A 51 -22.87 -10.06 15.50
CA ARG A 51 -22.74 -11.40 14.90
C ARG A 51 -24.07 -11.95 14.39
N ARG A 52 -25.16 -11.68 15.11
CA ARG A 52 -26.51 -12.10 14.73
C ARG A 52 -27.00 -11.39 13.46
N LEU A 53 -26.76 -10.08 13.38
CA LEU A 53 -27.34 -9.21 12.35
C LEU A 53 -26.46 -8.97 11.12
N VAL A 54 -25.16 -9.27 11.18
CA VAL A 54 -24.28 -9.21 9.98
C VAL A 54 -24.50 -10.41 9.07
N ARG A 55 -24.82 -11.58 9.63
CA ARG A 55 -25.08 -12.79 8.85
C ARG A 55 -26.38 -12.74 8.04
N SER A 56 -27.34 -11.90 8.43
CA SER A 56 -28.63 -11.76 7.74
C SER A 56 -28.59 -10.83 6.52
N ARG A 57 -27.52 -10.04 6.31
CA ARG A 57 -27.40 -9.09 5.19
C ARG A 57 -27.21 -9.70 3.81
N LEU A 58 -27.01 -11.01 3.68
CA LEU A 58 -27.01 -11.68 2.38
C LEU A 58 -28.40 -11.70 1.72
N ALA A 59 -29.47 -11.33 2.44
CA ALA A 59 -30.84 -11.51 1.98
C ALA A 59 -31.55 -10.25 1.42
N ASP A 60 -31.16 -9.02 1.79
CA ASP A 60 -31.92 -7.82 1.39
C ASP A 60 -30.98 -6.62 1.15
N LEU A 61 -30.84 -6.23 -0.12
CA LEU A 61 -30.08 -5.07 -0.61
C LEU A 61 -30.97 -3.84 -0.86
N ASP A 62 -32.13 -3.74 -0.18
CA ASP A 62 -33.01 -2.58 -0.30
C ASP A 62 -32.79 -1.59 0.85
N GLU A 63 -32.69 -0.31 0.49
CA GLU A 63 -32.37 0.76 1.43
C GLU A 63 -33.46 0.91 2.51
N LEU A 64 -33.02 0.96 3.78
CA LEU A 64 -33.81 1.37 4.94
C LEU A 64 -34.89 0.40 5.47
N SER A 65 -34.70 -0.92 5.31
CA SER A 65 -35.47 -1.86 6.13
C SER A 65 -35.16 -1.68 7.63
N GLY A 66 -36.13 -2.02 8.49
CA GLY A 66 -35.93 -1.96 9.95
C GLY A 66 -34.71 -2.75 10.40
N GLU A 67 -34.44 -3.90 9.79
CA GLU A 67 -33.26 -4.73 10.09
C GLU A 67 -31.93 -4.05 9.73
N ALA A 68 -31.86 -3.31 8.61
CA ALA A 68 -30.64 -2.58 8.26
C ALA A 68 -30.26 -1.55 9.33
N ARG A 69 -31.26 -0.87 9.92
CA ARG A 69 -31.05 0.07 11.05
C ARG A 69 -30.58 -0.65 12.31
N LYS A 70 -31.17 -1.81 12.65
CA LYS A 70 -30.72 -2.63 13.78
C LYS A 70 -29.28 -3.13 13.59
N SER A 71 -28.92 -3.58 12.39
CA SER A 71 -27.55 -4.01 12.08
C SER A 71 -26.55 -2.86 12.28
N LYS A 72 -26.92 -1.63 11.86
CA LYS A 72 -26.08 -0.45 12.01
C LYS A 72 -25.95 -0.03 13.49
N CYS A 73 -27.05 -0.08 14.23
CA CYS A 73 -27.08 0.08 15.68
C CYS A 73 -26.14 -0.90 16.40
N ALA A 74 -26.20 -2.18 16.02
CA ALA A 74 -25.33 -3.22 16.57
C ALA A 74 -23.84 -3.04 16.18
N LEU A 75 -23.57 -2.59 14.95
CA LEU A 75 -22.21 -2.25 14.51
C LEU A 75 -21.62 -1.11 15.35
N LEU A 76 -22.34 0.01 15.47
CA LEU A 76 -21.91 1.15 16.29
C LEU A 76 -21.67 0.75 17.74
N ALA A 77 -22.63 0.04 18.35
CA ALA A 77 -22.48 -0.46 19.72
C ALA A 77 -21.25 -1.36 19.85
N THR A 78 -21.00 -2.23 18.88
CA THR A 78 -19.83 -3.11 18.89
C THR A 78 -18.54 -2.32 18.79
N LEU A 79 -18.42 -1.39 17.83
CA LEU A 79 -17.21 -0.58 17.69
C LEU A 79 -16.97 0.34 18.90
N ALA A 80 -18.03 0.84 19.53
CA ALA A 80 -17.95 1.68 20.72
C ALA A 80 -17.53 0.93 21.99
N THR A 81 -17.77 -0.38 22.07
CA THR A 81 -17.67 -1.12 23.35
C THR A 81 -16.74 -2.33 23.30
N ALA A 82 -16.43 -2.85 22.12
CA ALA A 82 -15.60 -4.05 21.99
C ALA A 82 -14.18 -3.81 22.49
N SER A 83 -13.59 -4.87 23.05
CA SER A 83 -12.16 -4.92 23.35
C SER A 83 -11.33 -5.18 22.08
N PRO A 84 -10.02 -4.89 22.10
CA PRO A 84 -9.12 -5.22 21.00
C PRO A 84 -9.09 -6.71 20.64
N ASP A 85 -9.37 -7.63 21.56
CA ASP A 85 -9.40 -9.06 21.27
C ASP A 85 -10.74 -9.53 20.70
N GLN A 86 -11.84 -8.93 21.15
CA GLN A 86 -13.15 -9.19 20.58
C GLN A 86 -13.15 -8.81 19.09
N ILE A 87 -12.59 -7.65 18.73
CA ILE A 87 -12.68 -7.12 17.36
C ILE A 87 -11.93 -7.97 16.33
N LYS A 88 -10.80 -8.59 16.72
CA LYS A 88 -10.05 -9.52 15.86
C LYS A 88 -10.87 -10.74 15.43
N SER A 89 -11.86 -11.14 16.21
CA SER A 89 -12.71 -12.31 15.95
C SER A 89 -13.94 -11.99 15.08
N LEU A 90 -14.13 -10.73 14.69
CA LEU A 90 -15.30 -10.27 13.95
C LEU A 90 -14.98 -10.12 12.47
N SER A 91 -15.98 -10.40 11.62
CA SER A 91 -15.93 -10.07 10.19
C SER A 91 -16.74 -8.81 9.94
N PHE A 92 -16.14 -7.87 9.23
CA PHE A 92 -16.73 -6.61 8.82
C PHE A 92 -17.07 -6.58 7.33
N GLU A 93 -17.01 -7.71 6.62
CA GLU A 93 -17.15 -7.79 5.16
C GLU A 93 -18.38 -7.03 4.61
N TYR A 94 -19.52 -7.06 5.33
CA TYR A 94 -20.78 -6.41 4.95
C TYR A 94 -21.11 -5.16 5.78
N ALA A 95 -20.20 -4.70 6.63
CA ALA A 95 -20.37 -3.50 7.43
C ALA A 95 -20.12 -2.25 6.60
N PHE A 96 -20.77 -1.14 6.97
CA PHE A 96 -20.64 0.17 6.35
C PHE A 96 -20.71 1.23 7.45
N LEU A 97 -19.84 2.23 7.38
CA LEU A 97 -19.80 3.37 8.29
C LEU A 97 -19.97 4.64 7.45
N ASP A 98 -20.90 5.49 7.84
CA ASP A 98 -21.00 6.82 7.24
C ASP A 98 -20.13 7.84 8.00
N PRO A 99 -19.93 9.06 7.47
CA PRO A 99 -19.12 10.07 8.15
C PRO A 99 -19.57 10.38 9.59
N ALA A 100 -20.87 10.40 9.86
CA ALA A 100 -21.40 10.68 11.21
C ALA A 100 -21.09 9.55 12.20
N ASP A 101 -21.04 8.29 11.73
CA ASP A 101 -20.58 7.16 12.52
C ASP A 101 -19.09 7.29 12.89
N LEU A 102 -18.27 7.72 11.93
CA LEU A 102 -16.85 7.91 12.12
C LEU A 102 -16.55 9.07 13.08
N ASP A 103 -17.26 10.19 12.95
CA ASP A 103 -17.18 11.33 13.87
C ASP A 103 -17.50 10.92 15.30
N PHE A 104 -18.64 10.26 15.49
CA PHE A 104 -19.05 9.76 16.80
C PHE A 104 -18.00 8.85 17.43
N LEU A 105 -17.47 7.89 16.66
CA LEU A 105 -16.47 6.96 17.19
C LEU A 105 -15.10 7.64 17.43
N ALA A 106 -14.74 8.64 16.61
CA ALA A 106 -13.51 9.41 16.78
C ALA A 106 -13.53 10.28 18.05
N ASP A 107 -14.70 10.82 18.41
CA ASP A 107 -14.91 11.54 19.66
C ASP A 107 -14.90 10.58 20.87
N LEU A 108 -15.53 9.41 20.73
CA LEU A 108 -15.62 8.42 21.81
C LEU A 108 -14.28 7.74 22.12
N ARG A 109 -13.41 7.54 21.12
CA ARG A 109 -12.11 6.86 21.20
C ARG A 109 -12.16 5.52 21.93
N PRO A 110 -12.95 4.55 21.44
CA PRO A 110 -13.14 3.28 22.13
C PRO A 110 -11.84 2.44 22.14
N PRO A 111 -11.61 1.59 23.16
CA PRO A 111 -10.35 0.87 23.31
C PRO A 111 -9.94 0.00 22.12
N CYS A 112 -10.89 -0.56 21.36
CA CYS A 112 -10.57 -1.38 20.18
C CYS A 112 -9.90 -0.60 19.04
N PHE A 113 -9.96 0.75 19.03
CA PHE A 113 -9.40 1.56 17.96
C PHE A 113 -7.88 1.45 17.85
N ALA A 114 -7.19 1.04 18.92
CA ALA A 114 -5.77 0.73 18.87
C ALA A 114 -5.40 -0.32 17.81
N LEU A 115 -6.32 -1.24 17.48
CA LEU A 115 -6.10 -2.32 16.50
C LEU A 115 -7.11 -2.32 15.34
N LEU A 116 -8.13 -1.45 15.38
CA LEU A 116 -9.21 -1.46 14.40
C LEU A 116 -8.70 -1.32 12.98
N GLY A 117 -7.77 -0.37 12.73
CA GLY A 117 -7.22 -0.15 11.39
C GLY A 117 -6.52 -1.39 10.83
N GLU A 118 -5.73 -2.09 11.63
CA GLU A 118 -5.08 -3.35 11.22
C GLU A 118 -6.09 -4.45 10.92
N VAL A 119 -7.12 -4.58 11.77
CA VAL A 119 -8.16 -5.59 11.60
C VAL A 119 -8.98 -5.34 10.34
N LEU A 120 -9.43 -4.10 10.11
CA LEU A 120 -10.24 -3.75 8.94
C LEU A 120 -9.46 -3.94 7.63
N LEU A 121 -8.23 -3.40 7.55
CA LEU A 121 -7.41 -3.52 6.33
C LEU A 121 -6.86 -4.94 6.11
N GLY A 122 -6.68 -5.70 7.18
CA GLY A 122 -6.36 -7.13 7.10
C GLY A 122 -7.48 -7.96 6.49
N GLN A 123 -8.74 -7.54 6.67
CA GLN A 123 -9.91 -8.21 6.08
C GLN A 123 -10.21 -7.74 4.66
N SER A 124 -10.21 -6.43 4.43
CA SER A 124 -10.51 -5.86 3.12
C SER A 124 -9.87 -4.49 2.92
N PRO A 125 -9.22 -4.25 1.77
CA PRO A 125 -8.64 -2.97 1.44
C PRO A 125 -9.70 -1.87 1.28
N ARG A 126 -10.98 -2.21 1.04
CA ARG A 126 -12.07 -1.23 0.87
C ARG A 126 -12.22 -0.26 2.05
N TRP A 127 -11.75 -0.65 3.22
CA TRP A 127 -11.80 0.14 4.44
C TRP A 127 -10.76 1.27 4.50
N TRP A 128 -10.00 1.48 3.43
CA TRP A 128 -8.91 2.45 3.43
C TRP A 128 -9.39 3.86 3.81
N SER A 129 -10.48 4.33 3.23
CA SER A 129 -11.00 5.68 3.47
C SER A 129 -11.45 5.87 4.91
N GLU A 130 -12.16 4.91 5.50
CA GLU A 130 -12.62 4.96 6.89
C GLU A 130 -11.44 4.86 7.86
N VAL A 131 -10.49 3.97 7.62
CA VAL A 131 -9.28 3.88 8.45
C VAL A 131 -8.47 5.17 8.35
N ARG A 132 -8.34 5.73 7.15
CA ARG A 132 -7.63 6.98 6.92
C ARG A 132 -8.27 8.13 7.68
N TYR A 133 -9.60 8.23 7.63
CA TYR A 133 -10.37 9.20 8.41
C TYR A 133 -10.04 9.13 9.91
N LEU A 134 -10.07 7.92 10.47
CA LEU A 134 -9.78 7.69 11.89
C LEU A 134 -8.33 8.00 12.26
N VAL A 135 -7.37 7.75 11.35
CA VAL A 135 -5.96 8.15 11.53
C VAL A 135 -5.81 9.66 11.57
N LEU A 136 -6.43 10.38 10.62
CA LEU A 136 -6.38 11.85 10.57
C LEU A 136 -7.06 12.48 11.78
N ALA A 137 -8.16 11.90 12.27
CA ALA A 137 -8.83 12.28 13.50
C ALA A 137 -8.03 11.92 14.77
N LYS A 138 -6.87 11.26 14.64
CA LYS A 138 -6.04 10.74 15.74
C LYS A 138 -6.81 9.80 16.68
N ALA A 139 -7.85 9.15 16.14
CA ALA A 139 -8.68 8.20 16.86
C ALA A 139 -8.10 6.78 16.79
N CYS A 140 -7.39 6.43 15.73
CA CYS A 140 -6.62 5.19 15.62
C CYS A 140 -5.16 5.44 15.22
N SER A 141 -4.29 4.48 15.52
CA SER A 141 -2.93 4.47 15.01
C SER A 141 -2.91 4.09 13.54
N LYS A 142 -2.00 4.71 12.78
CA LYS A 142 -1.76 4.35 11.38
C LYS A 142 -1.25 2.90 11.31
N PRO A 143 -1.93 2.00 10.58
CA PRO A 143 -1.47 0.62 10.49
C PRO A 143 -0.07 0.54 9.86
N ALA A 144 0.85 -0.14 10.54
CA ALA A 144 2.26 -0.18 10.12
C ALA A 144 2.51 -1.16 8.96
N GLY A 145 1.68 -2.19 8.81
CA GLY A 145 1.87 -3.26 7.83
C GLY A 145 1.64 -2.86 6.36
N SER A 146 2.05 -3.74 5.44
CA SER A 146 1.86 -3.59 3.99
C SER A 146 0.38 -3.59 3.56
N ALA A 147 -0.54 -4.05 4.43
CA ALA A 147 -1.97 -3.98 4.20
C ALA A 147 -2.48 -2.55 3.99
N TYR A 148 -1.91 -1.56 4.70
CA TYR A 148 -2.27 -0.16 4.52
C TYR A 148 -1.85 0.37 3.15
N LEU A 149 -0.60 0.10 2.75
CA LEU A 149 -0.09 0.51 1.46
C LEU A 149 -0.88 -0.14 0.31
N ARG A 150 -1.18 -1.43 0.45
CA ARG A 150 -2.05 -2.14 -0.49
C ARG A 150 -3.42 -1.47 -0.61
N ALA A 151 -4.04 -1.16 0.53
CA ALA A 151 -5.35 -0.54 0.57
C ALA A 151 -5.35 0.87 -0.06
N PHE A 152 -4.30 1.66 0.18
CA PHE A 152 -4.10 2.94 -0.51
C PHE A 152 -4.05 2.77 -2.04
N ILE A 153 -3.24 1.83 -2.52
CA ILE A 153 -3.08 1.57 -3.96
C ILE A 153 -4.40 1.10 -4.61
N GLU A 154 -5.17 0.25 -3.93
CA GLU A 154 -6.38 -0.34 -4.49
C GLU A 154 -7.59 0.62 -4.48
N ASN A 155 -7.60 1.64 -3.61
CA ASN A 155 -8.75 2.54 -3.46
C ASN A 155 -8.55 3.93 -4.08
N VAL A 156 -7.33 4.29 -4.46
CA VAL A 156 -7.08 5.60 -5.08
C VAL A 156 -6.97 5.45 -6.60
N ASP A 157 -8.00 5.95 -7.29
CA ASP A 157 -8.02 6.01 -8.74
C ASP A 157 -6.86 6.89 -9.25
N PRO A 158 -6.17 6.49 -10.33
CA PRO A 158 -5.19 7.34 -10.99
C PRO A 158 -5.64 8.78 -11.26
N ALA A 159 -6.92 9.01 -11.58
CA ALA A 159 -7.47 10.34 -11.82
C ALA A 159 -7.47 11.23 -10.57
N ASP A 160 -7.65 10.63 -9.40
CA ASP A 160 -7.77 11.34 -8.12
C ASP A 160 -6.44 11.41 -7.35
N LEU A 161 -5.44 10.59 -7.73
CA LEU A 161 -4.17 10.47 -7.02
C LEU A 161 -3.53 11.83 -6.70
N LYS A 162 -3.45 12.73 -7.68
CA LYS A 162 -2.84 14.05 -7.47
C LYS A 162 -3.58 14.82 -6.39
N ALA A 163 -4.91 14.88 -6.47
CA ALA A 163 -5.73 15.60 -5.50
C ALA A 163 -5.58 15.00 -4.09
N VAL A 164 -5.60 13.67 -3.98
CA VAL A 164 -5.44 12.94 -2.71
C VAL A 164 -4.07 13.24 -2.07
N LEU A 165 -2.98 13.18 -2.84
CA LEU A 165 -1.64 13.44 -2.32
C LEU A 165 -1.46 14.90 -1.87
N LEU A 166 -2.08 15.86 -2.56
CA LEU A 166 -1.97 17.28 -2.20
C LEU A 166 -2.86 17.67 -1.02
N ALA A 167 -3.98 16.97 -0.83
CA ALA A 167 -4.83 17.16 0.34
C ALA A 167 -4.15 16.69 1.64
N GLU A 168 -3.24 15.72 1.54
CA GLU A 168 -2.70 15.01 2.70
C GLU A 168 -1.15 14.89 2.64
N PRO A 169 -0.42 15.81 3.28
CA PRO A 169 1.04 15.89 3.15
C PRO A 169 1.82 14.62 3.56
N ASP A 170 1.34 13.86 4.53
CA ASP A 170 1.99 12.59 4.93
C ASP A 170 1.83 11.49 3.86
N LEU A 171 0.78 11.54 3.02
CA LEU A 171 0.69 10.64 1.86
C LEU A 171 1.79 10.96 0.84
N LEU A 172 2.01 12.25 0.57
CA LEU A 172 3.00 12.73 -0.41
C LEU A 172 4.45 12.56 0.07
N GLU A 173 4.73 12.83 1.34
CA GLU A 173 6.08 12.85 1.88
C GLU A 173 6.56 11.49 2.40
N GLU A 174 5.64 10.62 2.83
CA GLU A 174 5.94 9.33 3.45
C GLU A 174 5.31 8.13 2.74
N ASP A 175 3.98 8.05 2.66
CA ASP A 175 3.33 6.78 2.28
C ASP A 175 3.57 6.38 0.82
N ILE A 176 3.52 7.32 -0.12
CA ILE A 176 3.81 7.04 -1.52
C ILE A 176 5.24 6.53 -1.71
N TRP A 177 6.17 6.92 -0.84
CA TRP A 177 7.56 6.46 -0.89
C TRP A 177 7.74 5.04 -0.41
N ARG A 178 6.81 4.52 0.42
CA ARG A 178 6.81 3.12 0.84
C ARG A 178 6.68 2.17 -0.35
N LEU A 179 6.06 2.61 -1.45
CA LEU A 179 6.01 1.86 -2.72
C LEU A 179 7.39 1.42 -3.21
N PHE A 180 8.45 2.17 -2.91
CA PHE A 180 9.80 1.87 -3.39
C PHE A 180 10.62 1.03 -2.40
N LEU A 181 10.20 0.96 -1.14
CA LEU A 181 10.88 0.25 -0.06
C LEU A 181 10.30 -1.14 0.17
N ASP A 182 8.98 -1.22 0.14
CA ASP A 182 8.21 -2.45 0.24
C ASP A 182 7.17 -2.45 -0.88
N PRO A 183 7.49 -3.00 -2.06
CA PRO A 183 6.58 -3.10 -3.20
C PRO A 183 5.36 -3.99 -2.89
N GLY A 184 5.31 -4.59 -1.70
CA GLY A 184 4.22 -5.40 -1.20
C GLY A 184 4.22 -6.80 -1.78
N ASP A 185 3.08 -7.47 -1.64
CA ASP A 185 2.87 -8.81 -2.17
C ASP A 185 3.14 -8.83 -3.69
N PRO A 186 3.96 -9.78 -4.18
CA PRO A 186 4.21 -10.02 -5.61
C PRO A 186 2.94 -10.13 -6.47
N ARG A 187 1.79 -10.50 -5.88
CA ARG A 187 0.50 -10.64 -6.56
C ARG A 187 -0.16 -9.29 -6.88
N PHE A 188 0.26 -8.20 -6.25
CA PHE A 188 -0.35 -6.89 -6.47
C PHE A 188 0.17 -6.18 -7.70
N LYS A 189 -0.75 -5.53 -8.41
CA LYS A 189 -0.45 -4.76 -9.61
C LYS A 189 -0.35 -3.30 -9.23
N LEU A 190 0.83 -2.71 -9.38
CA LEU A 190 0.96 -1.27 -9.26
C LEU A 190 0.17 -0.57 -10.38
N PRO A 191 -0.63 0.46 -10.06
CA PRO A 191 -1.52 1.13 -11.00
C PRO A 191 -0.71 1.91 -12.03
N ARG A 192 -0.70 1.44 -13.27
CA ARG A 192 0.07 2.06 -14.37
C ARG A 192 -0.29 3.53 -14.60
N GLY A 193 -1.53 3.92 -14.30
CA GLY A 193 -2.00 5.30 -14.42
C GLY A 193 -1.34 6.26 -13.42
N TRP A 194 -0.72 5.77 -12.34
CA TRP A 194 -0.03 6.63 -11.38
C TRP A 194 1.30 7.17 -11.92
N VAL A 195 1.95 6.47 -12.86
CA VAL A 195 3.24 6.90 -13.43
C VAL A 195 3.19 8.34 -13.98
N PRO A 196 2.29 8.70 -14.91
CA PRO A 196 2.22 10.07 -15.41
C PRO A 196 1.94 11.10 -14.32
N VAL A 197 1.14 10.76 -13.31
CA VAL A 197 0.82 11.66 -12.19
C VAL A 197 2.06 11.92 -11.32
N ILE A 198 2.84 10.88 -11.00
CA ILE A 198 4.09 11.03 -10.23
C ILE A 198 5.12 11.85 -11.01
N VAL A 199 5.22 11.65 -12.34
CA VAL A 199 6.08 12.47 -13.21
C VAL A 199 5.62 13.93 -13.22
N GLU A 200 4.31 14.18 -13.27
CA GLU A 200 3.74 15.52 -13.21
C GLU A 200 4.08 16.22 -11.88
N LEU A 201 3.87 15.55 -10.74
CA LEU A 201 4.22 16.05 -9.41
C LEU A 201 5.71 16.38 -9.30
N CYS A 202 6.57 15.53 -9.85
CA CYS A 202 8.01 15.77 -9.93
C CYS A 202 8.34 17.03 -10.75
N ARG A 203 7.70 17.19 -11.92
CA ARG A 203 7.88 18.36 -12.80
C ARG A 203 7.42 19.66 -12.14
N GLU A 204 6.37 19.58 -11.32
CA GLU A 204 5.86 20.71 -10.51
C GLU A 204 6.72 21.01 -9.27
N GLY A 205 7.77 20.21 -9.02
CA GLY A 205 8.66 20.40 -7.87
C GLY A 205 8.09 19.89 -6.56
N LEU A 206 6.96 19.17 -6.58
CA LEU A 206 6.28 18.62 -5.41
C LEU A 206 6.88 17.28 -4.97
N MET A 207 7.66 16.63 -5.83
CA MET A 207 8.47 15.47 -5.48
C MET A 207 9.90 15.65 -5.96
N ALA A 208 10.87 15.34 -5.11
CA ALA A 208 12.28 15.48 -5.44
C ALA A 208 12.71 14.47 -6.53
N ARG A 209 13.03 14.99 -7.73
CA ARG A 209 13.45 14.21 -8.90
C ARG A 209 14.56 13.21 -8.61
N GLN A 210 15.64 13.66 -7.96
CA GLN A 210 16.78 12.79 -7.66
C GLN A 210 16.40 11.64 -6.72
N ARG A 211 15.54 11.92 -5.73
CA ARG A 211 15.01 10.91 -4.81
C ARG A 211 14.17 9.88 -5.56
N LEU A 212 13.32 10.30 -6.50
CA LEU A 212 12.52 9.39 -7.34
C LEU A 212 13.40 8.48 -8.22
N LEU A 213 14.40 9.03 -8.90
CA LEU A 213 15.32 8.25 -9.74
C LEU A 213 16.04 7.18 -8.91
N MET A 214 16.59 7.55 -7.76
CA MET A 214 17.24 6.60 -6.85
C MET A 214 16.25 5.56 -6.34
N ALA A 215 15.05 5.98 -5.91
CA ALA A 215 14.03 5.09 -5.39
C ALA A 215 13.59 4.05 -6.43
N CYS A 216 13.45 4.43 -7.71
CA CYS A 216 13.20 3.48 -8.80
C CYS A 216 14.30 2.41 -8.91
N LEU A 217 15.58 2.81 -8.84
CA LEU A 217 16.70 1.88 -8.94
C LEU A 217 16.78 0.96 -7.72
N THR A 218 16.57 1.49 -6.52
CA THR A 218 16.49 0.71 -5.28
C THR A 218 15.35 -0.31 -5.36
N ALA A 219 14.15 0.11 -5.78
CA ALA A 219 12.99 -0.77 -5.91
C ALA A 219 13.22 -1.88 -6.94
N LEU A 220 13.87 -1.58 -8.07
CA LEU A 220 14.21 -2.58 -9.09
C LEU A 220 15.23 -3.63 -8.62
N ALA A 221 16.02 -3.32 -7.59
CA ALA A 221 16.98 -4.25 -6.99
C ALA A 221 16.33 -5.20 -5.96
N LEU A 222 15.09 -4.95 -5.54
CA LEU A 222 14.34 -5.82 -4.64
C LEU A 222 13.83 -7.08 -5.36
N PRO A 223 13.50 -8.16 -4.62
CA PRO A 223 12.89 -9.36 -5.19
C PRO A 223 11.43 -9.10 -5.61
N ILE A 224 11.26 -8.48 -6.78
CA ILE A 224 9.95 -8.09 -7.34
C ILE A 224 9.56 -8.91 -8.56
N THR A 225 8.27 -8.92 -8.87
CA THR A 225 7.78 -9.50 -10.12
C THR A 225 8.11 -8.64 -11.33
N CYS A 226 8.10 -9.23 -12.52
CA CYS A 226 8.20 -8.49 -13.78
C CYS A 226 7.10 -7.44 -13.96
N LEU A 227 5.92 -7.67 -13.37
CA LEU A 227 4.80 -6.74 -13.45
C LEU A 227 5.05 -5.48 -12.61
N GLN A 228 5.55 -5.65 -11.38
CA GLN A 228 6.00 -4.55 -10.53
C GLN A 228 7.21 -3.83 -11.14
N ALA A 229 8.20 -4.58 -11.66
CA ALA A 229 9.36 -3.99 -12.32
C ALA A 229 8.96 -3.07 -13.48
N SER A 230 7.93 -3.43 -14.25
CA SER A 230 7.43 -2.58 -15.34
C SER A 230 6.97 -1.20 -14.87
N PHE A 231 6.41 -1.10 -13.65
CA PHE A 231 6.02 0.19 -13.07
C PHE A 231 7.23 1.09 -12.84
N TYR A 232 8.25 0.61 -12.12
CA TYR A 232 9.45 1.40 -11.81
C TYR A 232 10.27 1.73 -13.06
N VAL A 233 10.37 0.81 -14.02
CA VAL A 233 11.02 1.08 -15.32
C VAL A 233 10.32 2.22 -16.05
N ARG A 234 8.99 2.19 -16.14
CA ARG A 234 8.21 3.24 -16.81
C ARG A 234 8.32 4.58 -16.08
N LEU A 235 8.27 4.56 -14.75
CA LEU A 235 8.43 5.77 -13.95
C LEU A 235 9.82 6.38 -14.16
N HIS A 236 10.87 5.56 -14.06
CA HIS A 236 12.24 6.01 -14.29
C HIS A 236 12.44 6.54 -15.72
N ASP A 237 11.96 5.82 -16.74
CA ASP A 237 12.06 6.30 -18.13
C ASP A 237 11.25 7.60 -18.34
N GLY A 238 10.06 7.72 -17.73
CA GLY A 238 9.21 8.92 -17.81
C GLY A 238 9.76 10.14 -17.06
N LEU A 239 10.67 9.94 -16.12
CA LEU A 239 11.45 11.03 -15.51
C LEU A 239 12.54 11.56 -16.45
N GLU A 240 12.84 10.88 -17.55
CA GLU A 240 13.83 11.29 -18.56
C GLU A 240 15.19 11.66 -17.95
N PRO A 241 15.89 10.73 -17.29
CA PRO A 241 17.16 11.04 -16.64
C PRO A 241 18.21 11.45 -17.67
N SER A 242 18.87 12.55 -17.37
CA SER A 242 19.99 13.13 -18.11
C SER A 242 21.20 12.18 -18.13
N SER A 243 22.14 12.43 -19.04
CA SER A 243 23.38 11.65 -19.12
C SER A 243 24.19 11.70 -17.81
N ARG A 244 24.17 12.85 -17.10
CA ARG A 244 24.81 12.99 -15.79
C ARG A 244 24.12 12.14 -14.73
N GLU A 245 22.78 12.26 -14.60
CA GLU A 245 22.01 11.45 -13.63
C GLU A 245 22.19 9.95 -13.88
N ARG A 246 22.26 9.52 -15.15
CA ARG A 246 22.55 8.11 -15.47
C ARG A 246 23.97 7.70 -15.08
N ARG A 247 24.96 8.56 -15.30
CA ARG A 247 26.34 8.30 -14.89
C ARG A 247 26.45 8.20 -13.36
N ASP A 248 25.79 9.08 -12.63
CA ASP A 248 25.74 9.04 -11.17
C ASP A 248 25.10 7.72 -10.67
N GLY A 249 24.12 7.18 -11.43
CA GLY A 249 23.48 5.88 -11.18
C GLY A 249 24.22 4.64 -11.72
N LEU A 250 25.43 4.77 -12.27
CA LEU A 250 26.15 3.68 -12.95
C LEU A 250 26.22 2.39 -12.12
N VAL A 251 26.60 2.51 -10.85
CA VAL A 251 26.75 1.36 -9.93
C VAL A 251 25.42 0.66 -9.74
N SER A 252 24.32 1.41 -9.61
CA SER A 252 22.98 0.84 -9.48
C SER A 252 22.54 0.12 -10.76
N TYR A 253 22.72 0.72 -11.95
CA TYR A 253 22.39 0.02 -13.20
C TYR A 253 23.23 -1.24 -13.40
N ALA A 254 24.53 -1.19 -13.10
CA ALA A 254 25.43 -2.34 -13.14
C ALA A 254 24.92 -3.48 -12.26
N GLY A 255 24.54 -3.18 -11.00
CA GLY A 255 23.98 -4.16 -10.07
C GLY A 255 22.68 -4.80 -10.55
N LEU A 256 21.82 -4.03 -11.25
CA LEU A 256 20.55 -4.55 -11.78
C LEU A 256 20.71 -5.63 -12.86
N ALA A 257 21.89 -5.76 -13.48
CA ALA A 257 22.14 -6.81 -14.48
C ALA A 257 22.13 -8.22 -13.86
N GLY A 258 22.38 -8.35 -12.55
CA GLY A 258 22.32 -9.61 -11.81
C GLY A 258 20.93 -9.96 -11.24
N CYS A 259 19.91 -9.13 -11.45
CA CYS A 259 18.58 -9.37 -10.90
C CYS A 259 17.89 -10.58 -11.56
N ALA A 260 17.08 -11.29 -10.77
CA ALA A 260 16.27 -12.41 -11.26
C ALA A 260 15.09 -11.99 -12.16
N CYS A 261 14.85 -10.69 -12.34
CA CYS A 261 13.78 -10.14 -13.16
C CYS A 261 14.30 -9.73 -14.55
N PRO A 262 13.89 -10.39 -15.65
CA PRO A 262 14.34 -10.03 -17.00
C PRO A 262 14.03 -8.58 -17.41
N ALA A 263 12.97 -7.98 -16.86
CA ALA A 263 12.64 -6.57 -17.13
C ALA A 263 13.67 -5.62 -16.49
N ALA A 264 14.11 -5.90 -15.27
CA ALA A 264 15.15 -5.13 -14.59
C ALA A 264 16.50 -5.27 -15.31
N VAL A 265 16.87 -6.49 -15.73
CA VAL A 265 18.11 -6.74 -16.48
C VAL A 265 18.09 -6.06 -17.85
N SER A 266 16.97 -6.13 -18.57
CA SER A 266 16.81 -5.44 -19.87
C SER A 266 16.95 -3.93 -19.72
N PHE A 267 16.37 -3.37 -18.66
CA PHE A 267 16.47 -1.96 -18.30
C PHE A 267 17.91 -1.57 -17.93
N ALA A 268 18.61 -2.40 -17.16
CA ALA A 268 20.02 -2.21 -16.81
C ALA A 268 20.91 -2.11 -18.06
N ILE A 269 20.82 -3.10 -18.95
CA ILE A 269 21.62 -3.16 -20.19
C ILE A 269 21.36 -1.94 -21.08
N LYS A 270 20.09 -1.51 -21.22
CA LYS A 270 19.73 -0.29 -21.95
C LYS A 270 20.43 0.94 -21.38
N ASN A 271 20.39 1.11 -20.04
CA ASN A 271 21.00 2.27 -19.39
C ASN A 271 22.54 2.24 -19.46
N LEU A 272 23.16 1.08 -19.29
CA LEU A 272 24.61 0.90 -19.46
C LEU A 272 25.06 1.25 -20.88
N ASP A 273 24.30 0.86 -21.92
CA ASP A 273 24.58 1.24 -23.31
C ASP A 273 24.50 2.75 -23.50
N LEU A 274 23.50 3.41 -22.91
CA LEU A 274 23.36 4.87 -23.00
C LEU A 274 24.50 5.60 -22.29
N ILE A 275 24.93 5.13 -21.12
CA ILE A 275 26.09 5.72 -20.40
C ILE A 275 27.37 5.54 -21.23
N ASP A 276 27.65 4.30 -21.68
CA ASP A 276 28.88 3.95 -22.40
C ASP A 276 29.04 4.70 -23.73
N ARG A 277 27.93 5.02 -24.41
CA ARG A 277 27.94 5.84 -25.63
C ARG A 277 28.31 7.30 -25.37
N GLN A 278 27.97 7.83 -24.20
CA GLN A 278 28.25 9.21 -23.84
C GLN A 278 29.68 9.36 -23.31
N GLU A 279 30.10 8.44 -22.43
CA GLU A 279 31.49 8.33 -22.00
C GLU A 279 31.71 6.90 -21.52
N ALA A 280 32.84 6.33 -21.92
CA ALA A 280 33.15 4.92 -21.74
C ALA A 280 32.97 4.45 -20.30
N VAL A 281 32.21 3.36 -20.12
CA VAL A 281 32.14 2.66 -18.82
C VAL A 281 33.44 1.89 -18.61
N ALA A 282 33.96 1.87 -17.38
CA ALA A 282 35.15 1.07 -17.06
C ALA A 282 34.94 -0.40 -17.46
N GLY A 283 35.90 -0.98 -18.18
CA GLY A 283 35.76 -2.30 -18.79
C GLY A 283 35.39 -3.40 -17.80
N GLU A 284 36.06 -3.42 -16.64
CA GLU A 284 35.80 -4.38 -15.57
C GLU A 284 34.38 -4.29 -15.02
N VAL A 285 33.85 -3.08 -14.82
CA VAL A 285 32.47 -2.87 -14.36
C VAL A 285 31.47 -3.45 -15.36
N LEU A 286 31.70 -3.21 -16.66
CA LEU A 286 30.83 -3.70 -17.71
C LEU A 286 30.87 -5.23 -17.80
N LEU A 287 32.05 -5.84 -17.73
CA LEU A 287 32.21 -7.30 -17.76
C LEU A 287 31.54 -7.96 -16.56
N GLN A 288 31.83 -7.49 -15.34
CA GLN A 288 31.24 -8.02 -14.12
C GLN A 288 29.70 -7.94 -14.13
N SER A 289 29.16 -6.82 -14.63
CA SER A 289 27.71 -6.64 -14.75
C SER A 289 27.09 -7.65 -15.72
N LEU A 290 27.68 -7.81 -16.92
CA LEU A 290 27.13 -8.68 -17.96
C LEU A 290 27.36 -10.18 -17.68
N GLU A 291 28.42 -10.53 -16.93
CA GLU A 291 28.62 -11.90 -16.42
C GLU A 291 27.57 -12.31 -15.40
N SER A 292 27.02 -11.34 -14.67
CA SER A 292 26.00 -11.60 -13.63
C SER A 292 24.62 -11.90 -14.21
N VAL A 293 24.43 -11.75 -15.53
CA VAL A 293 23.15 -12.04 -16.20
C VAL A 293 22.85 -13.53 -16.14
N ALA A 294 21.94 -13.92 -15.25
CA ALA A 294 21.56 -15.31 -15.00
C ALA A 294 20.17 -15.69 -15.55
N VAL A 295 19.51 -14.78 -16.27
CA VAL A 295 18.13 -14.96 -16.75
C VAL A 295 18.05 -14.92 -18.27
N PRO A 296 17.14 -15.68 -18.90
CA PRO A 296 16.86 -15.56 -20.33
C PRO A 296 16.37 -14.14 -20.67
N LEU A 297 16.97 -13.55 -21.70
CA LEU A 297 16.64 -12.21 -22.17
C LEU A 297 15.99 -12.23 -23.56
N PRO A 298 15.10 -11.26 -23.87
CA PRO A 298 14.64 -11.05 -25.23
C PRO A 298 15.80 -10.67 -26.17
N ALA A 299 15.58 -10.85 -27.48
CA ALA A 299 16.62 -10.61 -28.49
C ALA A 299 17.19 -9.18 -28.50
N THR A 300 16.38 -8.16 -28.20
CA THR A 300 16.81 -6.75 -28.24
C THR A 300 17.83 -6.41 -27.14
N PRO A 301 17.59 -6.74 -25.85
CA PRO A 301 18.61 -6.65 -24.80
C PRO A 301 19.88 -7.46 -25.10
N VAL A 302 19.76 -8.71 -25.60
CA VAL A 302 20.93 -9.53 -25.97
C VAL A 302 21.78 -8.83 -27.03
N LYS A 303 21.16 -8.35 -28.12
CA LYS A 303 21.86 -7.58 -29.16
C LYS A 303 22.53 -6.32 -28.59
N THR A 304 21.92 -5.68 -27.61
CA THR A 304 22.47 -4.48 -26.98
C THR A 304 23.69 -4.81 -26.11
N ALA A 305 23.62 -5.86 -25.30
CA ALA A 305 24.76 -6.37 -24.54
C ALA A 305 25.91 -6.82 -25.46
N SER A 306 25.61 -7.52 -26.56
CA SER A 306 26.62 -7.93 -27.54
C SER A 306 27.35 -6.74 -28.17
N ARG A 307 26.63 -5.67 -28.53
CA ARG A 307 27.25 -4.43 -29.05
C ARG A 307 28.12 -3.74 -28.00
N LEU A 308 27.69 -3.72 -26.74
CA LEU A 308 28.48 -3.20 -25.62
C LEU A 308 29.81 -3.94 -25.49
N LEU A 309 29.77 -5.28 -25.49
CA LEU A 309 30.96 -6.13 -25.43
C LEU A 309 31.88 -5.95 -26.64
N GLU A 310 31.32 -5.80 -27.84
CA GLU A 310 32.12 -5.52 -29.05
C GLU A 310 32.83 -4.16 -28.98
N ARG A 311 32.17 -3.11 -28.49
CA ARG A 311 32.81 -1.80 -28.28
C ARG A 311 33.93 -1.92 -27.25
N LEU A 312 33.72 -2.67 -26.18
CA LEU A 312 34.74 -2.93 -25.17
C LEU A 312 35.96 -3.63 -25.77
N SER A 313 35.77 -4.72 -26.53
CA SER A 313 36.87 -5.46 -27.16
C SER A 313 37.70 -4.62 -28.12
N ARG A 314 37.08 -3.64 -28.79
CA ARG A 314 37.79 -2.72 -29.72
C ARG A 314 38.62 -1.68 -28.99
N ARG A 315 38.19 -1.20 -27.82
CA ARG A 315 38.91 -0.18 -27.05
C ARG A 315 39.95 -0.76 -26.08
N ASP A 316 39.76 -2.01 -25.64
CA ASP A 316 40.64 -2.68 -24.69
C ASP A 316 40.90 -4.13 -25.12
N ALA A 317 42.07 -4.34 -25.74
CA ALA A 317 42.50 -5.64 -26.23
C ALA A 317 42.74 -6.65 -25.08
N GLY A 318 43.09 -6.17 -23.88
CA GLY A 318 43.31 -7.03 -22.70
C GLY A 318 42.03 -7.70 -22.22
N LEU A 319 40.88 -7.07 -22.46
CA LEU A 319 39.56 -7.54 -22.07
C LEU A 319 38.80 -8.29 -23.17
N ALA A 320 39.35 -8.34 -24.39
CA ALA A 320 38.65 -8.86 -25.57
C ALA A 320 38.26 -10.34 -25.46
N SER A 321 39.13 -11.18 -24.88
CA SER A 321 38.89 -12.62 -24.72
C SER A 321 37.71 -12.90 -23.78
N ARG A 322 37.67 -12.22 -22.63
CA ARG A 322 36.59 -12.30 -21.63
C ARG A 322 35.28 -11.75 -22.18
N ALA A 323 35.31 -10.60 -22.86
CA ALA A 323 34.15 -10.04 -23.54
C ALA A 323 33.55 -11.01 -24.58
N ALA A 324 34.38 -11.68 -25.37
CA ALA A 324 33.93 -12.67 -26.34
C ALA A 324 33.32 -13.93 -25.68
N ALA A 325 33.82 -14.33 -24.51
CA ALA A 325 33.25 -15.44 -23.74
C ALA A 325 31.84 -15.11 -23.23
N ILE A 326 31.64 -13.94 -22.62
CA ILE A 326 30.32 -13.48 -22.16
C ILE A 326 29.36 -13.34 -23.34
N ARG A 327 29.82 -12.80 -24.48
CA ARG A 327 28.97 -12.67 -25.66
C ARG A 327 28.44 -14.02 -26.15
N ARG A 328 29.22 -15.10 -26.01
CA ARG A 328 28.78 -16.46 -26.37
C ARG A 328 27.79 -17.05 -25.38
N SER A 329 27.84 -16.70 -24.09
CA SER A 329 26.89 -17.21 -23.09
C SER A 329 25.55 -16.49 -23.11
N LEU A 330 25.48 -15.27 -23.67
CA LEU A 330 24.25 -14.49 -23.81
C LEU A 330 23.41 -14.89 -25.04
N CYS A 331 23.99 -15.60 -26.01
CA CYS A 331 23.37 -16.02 -27.27
C CYS A 331 22.95 -17.49 -27.21
#